data_AF-A0A6A8M747-F1
#
_entry.id   AF-A0A6A8M747-F1
#
_cell.length_a   1.000
_cell.length_b   1.000
_cell.length_c   1.000
_cell.angle_alpha   90.00
_cell.angle_beta   90.00
_cell.angle_gamma   90.00
#
_symmetry.space_group_name_H-M   'P 1'
#
loop_
_entity.id
_entity.type
_entity.pdbx_description
1 polymer ?
#
loop_
_entity_poly.entity_id
_entity_poly.type
_entity_poly.pdbx_seq_one_letter_code
_entity_poly.pdbx_strand_id
1 'polypeptide(L)' 'MYLKRSWGVSHENVAVLFVIGVNSAGDREIIGCSEGYTESAESWREFFSWLKGRGLSGVRLVTGD' A
#
# COMPACT_ATOMS: atom_id res chain seq x y z
N MET A 1 -11.30 -8.43 5.50
CA MET A 1 -11.34 -7.19 4.69
C MET A 1 -11.82 -7.60 3.29
N TYR A 2 -12.98 -7.15 2.82
CA TYR A 2 -13.43 -7.42 1.47
C TYR A 2 -13.77 -6.08 0.81
N LEU A 3 -13.06 -5.76 -0.27
CA LEU A 3 -13.30 -4.57 -1.08
C LEU A 3 -14.06 -4.99 -2.34
N LYS A 4 -15.29 -4.53 -2.50
CA LYS A 4 -16.04 -4.67 -3.75
C LYS A 4 -16.09 -3.31 -4.44
N ARG A 5 -15.44 -3.21 -5.60
CA ARG A 5 -15.48 -2.02 -6.44
C ARG A 5 -16.13 -2.39 -7.78
N SER A 6 -17.08 -1.59 -8.24
CA SER A 6 -17.80 -1.83 -9.49
C SER A 6 -17.83 -0.55 -10.32
N TRP A 7 -17.11 -0.54 -11.43
CA TRP A 7 -17.07 0.54 -12.41
C TRP A 7 -17.85 0.13 -13.66
N GLY A 8 -19.16 0.37 -13.69
CA GLY A 8 -19.97 0.22 -14.91
C GLY A 8 -19.68 -1.04 -15.74
N VAL A 9 -19.48 -0.86 -17.06
CA VAL A 9 -19.32 -1.93 -18.08
C VAL A 9 -17.87 -2.45 -18.19
N SER A 10 -16.91 -1.87 -17.47
CA SER A 10 -15.48 -2.17 -17.60
C SER A 10 -14.93 -2.92 -16.39
N HIS A 11 -14.45 -4.15 -16.62
CA HIS A 11 -13.72 -4.94 -15.63
C HIS A 11 -12.24 -4.58 -15.67
N GLU A 12 -11.81 -3.69 -14.78
CA GLU A 12 -10.39 -3.40 -14.56
C GLU A 12 -9.88 -4.18 -13.35
N ASN A 13 -8.64 -4.65 -13.41
CA ASN A 13 -7.99 -5.26 -12.26
C ASN A 13 -7.75 -4.18 -11.21
N VAL A 14 -8.31 -4.34 -10.02
CA VAL A 14 -8.08 -3.41 -8.92
C VAL A 14 -7.29 -4.16 -7.85
N ALA A 15 -6.18 -3.57 -7.43
CA ALA A 15 -5.39 -4.06 -6.32
C ALA A 15 -5.52 -3.12 -5.13
N VAL A 16 -5.35 -3.66 -3.93
CA VAL A 16 -5.24 -2.84 -2.72
C VAL A 16 -3.89 -3.11 -2.10
N LEU A 17 -3.08 -2.06 -2.03
CA LEU A 17 -1.75 -2.06 -1.48
C LEU A 17 -1.86 -1.77 0.01
N PHE A 18 -1.28 -2.61 0.86
CA PHE A 18 -1.23 -2.43 2.30
C PHE A 18 0.21 -2.47 2.78
N VAL A 19 0.59 -1.53 3.65
CA VAL A 19 1.87 -1.58 4.38
C VAL A 19 1.59 -1.64 5.87
N ILE A 20 2.09 -2.71 6.49
CA ILE A 20 2.07 -2.93 7.93
C ILE A 20 3.53 -2.84 8.39
N GLY A 21 3.77 -1.99 9.38
CA GLY A 21 5.08 -1.79 9.99
C GLY A 21 5.13 -2.39 11.38
N VAL A 22 6.35 -2.62 11.86
CA VAL A 22 6.64 -2.90 13.27
C VAL A 22 7.49 -1.75 13.78
N ASN A 23 7.05 -1.07 14.83
CA ASN A 23 7.80 0.04 15.40
C ASN A 23 8.92 -0.44 16.34
N SER A 24 9.67 0.50 16.90
CA SER A 24 10.79 0.20 17.80
C SER A 24 10.39 -0.51 19.11
N ALA A 25 9.12 -0.43 19.51
CA ALA A 25 8.60 -1.16 20.67
C ALA A 25 8.17 -2.59 20.32
N GLY A 26 8.17 -2.97 19.03
CA GLY A 26 7.72 -4.27 18.56
C GLY A 26 6.23 -4.34 18.25
N ASP A 27 5.51 -3.21 18.33
CA ASP A 27 4.09 -3.16 18.02
C ASP A 27 3.84 -3.08 16.52
N ARG A 28 2.82 -3.80 16.06
CA ARG A 28 2.36 -3.77 14.66
C ARG A 28 1.39 -2.62 14.45
N GLU A 29 1.63 -1.84 13.41
CA GLU A 29 0.77 -0.72 13.03
C GLU A 29 0.57 -0.67 11.52
N ILE A 30 -0.61 -0.20 11.11
CA ILE A 30 -0.91 0.05 9.70
C ILE A 30 -0.30 1.39 9.34
N ILE A 31 0.69 1.38 8.44
CA ILE A 31 1.41 2.58 7.99
C ILE A 31 0.61 3.28 6.88
N GLY A 32 -0.10 2.50 6.07
CA GLY A 32 -1.04 3.04 5.10
C GLY A 32 -1.68 1.98 4.21
N CYS A 33 -2.71 2.39 3.49
CA CYS A 33 -3.32 1.62 2.41
C CYS A 33 -3.58 2.52 1.21
N SER A 34 -3.48 1.96 0.01
CA SER A 34 -3.90 2.62 -1.22
C SER A 34 -4.57 1.63 -2.15
N GLU A 35 -5.67 2.06 -2.75
CA GLU A 35 -6.21 1.45 -3.95
C GLU A 35 -5.26 1.73 -5.12
N GLY A 36 -4.88 0.70 -5.86
CA GLY A 36 -4.03 0.78 -7.04
C GLY A 36 -4.72 0.14 -8.24
N TYR A 37 -4.54 0.74 -9.42
CA TYR A 37 -5.10 0.24 -10.68
C TYR A 37 -4.42 -1.06 -11.17
N THR A 38 -3.30 -1.49 -10.58
CA THR A 38 -2.60 -2.79 -10.82
C THR A 38 -1.49 -2.96 -9.77
N GLU A 39 -1.12 -4.18 -9.37
CA GLU A 39 0.10 -4.50 -8.58
C GLU A 39 1.38 -4.33 -9.43
N SER A 40 1.55 -3.17 -10.04
CA SER A 40 2.73 -2.84 -10.83
C SER A 40 3.81 -2.23 -9.96
N ALA A 41 5.06 -2.34 -10.40
CA ALA A 41 6.19 -1.67 -9.74
C ALA A 41 6.00 -0.14 -9.67
N GLU A 42 5.28 0.44 -10.65
CA GLU A 42 4.94 1.86 -10.65
C GLU A 42 3.93 2.21 -9.55
N SER A 43 2.87 1.41 -9.37
CA SER A 43 1.92 1.59 -8.27
C SER A 43 2.61 1.53 -6.90
N TRP A 44 3.55 0.60 -6.71
CA TRP A 44 4.34 0.52 -5.48
C TRP A 44 5.24 1.75 -5.29
N ARG A 45 5.90 2.24 -6.34
CA ARG A 45 6.74 3.45 -6.27
C ARG A 45 5.93 4.67 -5.86
N GLU A 46 4.79 4.88 -6.50
CA GLU A 46 3.89 5.99 -6.18
C GLU A 46 3.39 5.90 -4.74
N PHE A 47 2.99 4.69 -4.31
CA PHE A 47 2.52 4.46 -2.94
C PHE A 47 3.61 4.74 -1.88
N PHE A 48 4.84 4.27 -2.08
CA PHE A 48 5.94 4.58 -1.17
C PHE A 48 6.35 6.06 -1.22
N SER A 49 6.27 6.70 -2.39
CA SER A 49 6.50 8.14 -2.51
C SER A 49 5.49 8.93 -1.68
N TRP A 50 4.21 8.56 -1.77
CA TRP A 50 3.13 9.13 -0.97
C TRP A 50 3.35 8.93 0.54
N LEU A 51 3.74 7.73 0.97
CA LEU A 51 4.05 7.45 2.38
C LEU A 51 5.20 8.31 2.91
N LYS A 52 6.29 8.44 2.13
CA LYS A 52 7.41 9.33 2.48
C LYS A 52 6.98 10.78 2.59
N GLY A 53 6.13 11.25 1.68
CA GLY A 53 5.55 12.61 1.74
C GLY A 53 4.73 12.87 3.01
N ARG A 54 4.19 11.82 3.63
CA ARG A 54 3.49 11.88 4.93
C ARG A 54 4.41 11.75 6.15
N GLY A 55 5.72 11.68 5.95
CA GLY A 55 6.71 11.60 7.02
C GLY A 55 7.22 10.19 7.32
N LEU A 56 6.84 9.17 6.54
CA LEU A 56 7.43 7.84 6.71
C LEU A 56 8.95 7.90 6.44
N SER A 57 9.73 7.60 7.48
CA SER A 57 11.19 7.66 7.45
C SER A 57 11.78 6.60 8.39
N GLY A 58 13.07 6.28 8.22
CA GLY A 58 13.76 5.32 9.09
C GLY A 58 13.41 3.84 8.85
N VAL A 59 12.75 3.50 7.75
CA VAL A 59 12.44 2.12 7.36
C VAL A 59 13.75 1.34 7.11
N ARG A 60 13.90 0.18 7.76
CA ARG A 60 15.12 -0.64 7.68
C ARG A 60 15.00 -1.82 6.71
N LEU A 61 13.78 -2.33 6.52
CA LEU A 61 13.50 -3.47 5.65
C LEU A 61 12.08 -3.34 5.11
N VAL A 62 11.92 -3.66 3.83
CA VAL A 62 10.62 -3.83 3.17
C VAL A 62 10.62 -5.20 2.53
N THR A 63 9.54 -5.96 2.73
CA THR A 63 9.32 -7.26 2.10
C THR A 63 7.90 -7.30 1.56
N GLY A 64 7.71 -7.93 0.41
CA GLY A 64 6.42 -8.16 -0.24
C GLY A 64 6.40 -9.58 -0.80
N ASP A 65 5.21 -10.04 -1.18
CA ASP A 65 5.01 -11.28 -1.93
C ASP A 65 5.43 -11.11 -3.41
#